data_AF-A0A421JCN6-F1
#
_entry.id   AF-A0A421JCN6-F1
#
_cell.length_a   1.000
_cell.length_b   1.000
_cell.length_c   1.000
_cell.angle_alpha   90.00
_cell.angle_beta   90.00
_cell.angle_gamma   90.00
#
_symmetry.space_group_name_H-M   'P 1'
#
loop_
_entity.id
_entity.type
_entity.pdbx_description
1 polymer ?
#
loop_
_entity_poly.entity_id
_entity_poly.type
_entity_poly.pdbx_seq_one_letter_code
_entity_poly.pdbx_strand_id
1 'polypeptide(L)'
;MISPTSPKLKQVSTINSDIRSGRASSKSAASTASSSSLSNTRNNRSPNPPTKRYSTHDISSVPQSPEMSNEQVFDLMEKEQDKIVVKMTREISQLQEELKALRAQANSRSRRSSSISSNASLEIPRGEPHAAATIRRSSSSTHTHQVPQAQLHELAQENAALRHENEALKREIESLRAQLRNPVCIYSSSLPHYTTLAVDPPVPFPQWLTDFTGLSQWPGLDPPYVPLDFINFANVPAVPQHAQAQCATLFRDSCSFDCFNCISFDDVYTCPQLSQTFDDGPSPATIKLLDHLSSKSTFFTLGVNVVQYPSIYRQIVERGHIVGSHTWSHKFLPGLSNEEIVAQIEWSIWAMNATGGHIPKWFRPPYGGVDNRVRSILRQFGMQSVLWNFDTFDWKLLDPAYSRDEKEIYRDVTKFRQANNNQGLILEHDAVIRTVNIAIEVNKILGPSQLTVPQCVGGIDYIKRFN
;
A
#
# COMPACT_ATOMS: atom_id res chain seq x y z
N MET A 1 -54.70 -12.61 7.25
CA MET A 1 -54.90 -14.09 7.17
C MET A 1 -53.85 -14.59 6.17
N ILE A 2 -52.92 -15.53 6.39
CA ILE A 2 -52.43 -16.40 7.47
C ILE A 2 -50.96 -16.73 7.05
N SER A 3 -49.98 -16.72 7.99
CA SER A 3 -48.60 -17.26 7.81
C SER A 3 -48.56 -18.77 7.54
N PRO A 4 -47.46 -19.33 7.00
CA PRO A 4 -46.53 -20.12 7.86
C PRO A 4 -45.04 -20.02 7.43
N THR A 5 -44.10 -19.66 8.32
CA THR A 5 -43.20 -20.50 9.16
C THR A 5 -42.13 -21.35 8.44
N SER A 6 -40.87 -21.07 8.79
CA SER A 6 -39.62 -21.79 8.49
C SER A 6 -39.49 -23.16 9.15
N PRO A 7 -38.63 -24.07 8.65
CA PRO A 7 -38.18 -25.24 9.40
C PRO A 7 -36.81 -25.02 10.08
N LYS A 8 -36.74 -25.43 11.35
CA LYS A 8 -35.54 -25.65 12.16
C LYS A 8 -34.80 -26.92 11.70
N LEU A 9 -33.47 -26.93 11.71
CA LEU A 9 -32.66 -28.15 11.71
C LEU A 9 -31.88 -28.28 13.02
N LYS A 10 -31.89 -29.52 13.53
CA LYS A 10 -31.51 -29.96 14.88
C LYS A 10 -29.99 -30.15 15.03
N GLN A 11 -29.50 -29.93 16.25
CA GLN A 11 -28.26 -30.49 16.77
C GLN A 11 -28.29 -32.03 16.78
N VAL A 12 -27.15 -32.66 16.52
CA VAL A 12 -26.81 -33.99 17.05
C VAL A 12 -25.36 -33.99 17.53
N SER A 13 -25.19 -34.51 18.73
CA SER A 13 -23.99 -34.64 19.55
C SER A 13 -23.13 -35.86 19.22
N THR A 14 -21.86 -35.74 19.62
CA THR A 14 -20.79 -36.71 19.87
C THR A 14 -21.20 -38.14 20.31
N ILE A 15 -20.47 -39.15 19.80
CA ILE A 15 -20.17 -40.43 20.50
C ILE A 15 -18.74 -40.90 20.13
N ASN A 16 -17.96 -41.22 21.16
CA ASN A 16 -16.67 -41.94 21.16
C ASN A 16 -16.89 -43.46 21.06
N SER A 17 -15.96 -44.20 20.44
CA SER A 17 -15.53 -45.51 20.96
C SER A 17 -14.20 -45.98 20.36
N ASP A 18 -13.27 -46.32 21.25
CA ASP A 18 -12.01 -47.04 21.04
C ASP A 18 -12.16 -48.41 20.34
N ILE A 19 -11.07 -48.89 19.71
CA ILE A 19 -10.33 -50.12 20.09
C ILE A 19 -9.24 -50.50 19.04
N ARG A 20 -7.99 -50.48 19.54
CA ARG A 20 -6.81 -51.36 19.36
C ARG A 20 -6.42 -51.99 18.00
N SER A 21 -5.13 -51.76 17.71
CA SER A 21 -4.03 -52.71 17.39
C SER A 21 -4.07 -53.59 16.14
N GLY A 22 -3.05 -53.46 15.30
CA GLY A 22 -2.71 -54.45 14.27
C GLY A 22 -1.47 -54.07 13.47
N ARG A 23 -0.30 -54.52 13.94
CA ARG A 23 1.02 -54.43 13.31
C ARG A 23 1.14 -55.55 12.26
N ALA A 24 1.56 -55.26 11.02
CA ALA A 24 2.28 -56.24 10.19
C ALA A 24 2.97 -55.58 8.97
N SER A 25 4.19 -56.06 8.74
CA SER A 25 5.13 -55.68 7.70
C SER A 25 5.08 -56.65 6.51
N SER A 26 5.43 -56.18 5.30
CA SER A 26 6.13 -56.96 4.24
C SER A 26 6.46 -56.00 3.08
N LYS A 27 7.71 -55.58 2.86
CA LYS A 27 8.78 -56.22 2.06
C LYS A 27 8.42 -56.57 0.60
N SER A 28 9.16 -55.90 -0.31
CA SER A 28 9.89 -56.46 -1.48
C SER A 28 9.11 -57.02 -2.67
N ALA A 29 9.31 -56.43 -3.87
CA ALA A 29 10.19 -57.01 -4.90
C ALA A 29 10.25 -56.14 -6.17
N ALA A 30 11.40 -56.19 -6.83
CA ALA A 30 11.77 -55.50 -8.06
C ALA A 30 11.63 -56.41 -9.30
N SER A 31 11.51 -55.80 -10.49
CA SER A 31 12.04 -56.29 -11.79
C SER A 31 11.81 -55.20 -12.86
N THR A 32 12.82 -54.46 -13.35
CA THR A 32 13.76 -54.73 -14.47
C THR A 32 13.17 -54.96 -15.87
N ALA A 33 13.75 -54.16 -16.80
CA ALA A 33 13.99 -54.40 -18.24
C ALA A 33 12.80 -54.20 -19.21
N SER A 34 12.92 -53.71 -20.45
CA SER A 34 13.98 -53.03 -21.24
C SER A 34 13.41 -52.82 -22.66
N SER A 35 13.75 -51.70 -23.30
CA SER A 35 13.97 -51.50 -24.76
C SER A 35 13.08 -52.19 -25.81
N SER A 36 12.53 -51.42 -26.76
CA SER A 36 13.11 -51.25 -28.11
C SER A 36 12.12 -50.62 -29.12
N SER A 37 12.74 -50.05 -30.15
CA SER A 37 12.33 -49.12 -31.20
C SER A 37 11.69 -49.73 -32.46
N LEU A 38 11.31 -48.83 -33.41
CA LEU A 38 11.05 -48.98 -34.88
C LEU A 38 9.57 -49.09 -35.29
N SER A 39 9.07 -48.60 -36.43
CA SER A 39 9.38 -47.52 -37.39
C SER A 39 8.27 -47.50 -38.46
N ASN A 40 7.87 -46.31 -38.95
CA ASN A 40 7.34 -45.92 -40.28
C ASN A 40 6.45 -46.84 -41.14
N THR A 41 5.34 -46.28 -41.68
CA THR A 41 5.03 -46.27 -43.14
C THR A 41 3.93 -45.24 -43.54
N ARG A 42 3.92 -44.88 -44.84
CA ARG A 42 3.42 -43.69 -45.57
C ARG A 42 2.00 -43.77 -46.18
N ASN A 43 1.44 -42.56 -46.47
CA ASN A 43 0.67 -42.04 -47.63
C ASN A 43 -0.61 -42.71 -48.18
N ASN A 44 -1.67 -41.89 -48.39
CA ASN A 44 -2.25 -41.61 -49.73
C ASN A 44 -3.22 -40.40 -49.78
N ARG A 45 -3.43 -39.83 -50.98
CA ARG A 45 -3.92 -38.47 -51.31
C ARG A 45 -5.21 -38.48 -52.20
N SER A 46 -6.06 -37.44 -52.05
CA SER A 46 -6.98 -36.76 -53.02
C SER A 46 -8.23 -37.49 -53.59
N PRO A 47 -9.27 -36.80 -54.18
CA PRO A 47 -9.31 -35.43 -54.77
C PRO A 47 -10.57 -34.52 -54.51
N ASN A 48 -10.50 -33.25 -54.94
CA ASN A 48 -11.58 -32.23 -55.03
C ASN A 48 -11.87 -31.82 -56.51
N PRO A 49 -13.07 -31.27 -56.84
CA PRO A 49 -13.29 -30.41 -58.03
C PRO A 49 -13.93 -29.03 -57.66
N PRO A 50 -14.25 -28.12 -58.60
CA PRO A 50 -13.36 -27.14 -59.24
C PRO A 50 -13.69 -25.65 -58.93
N THR A 51 -12.73 -24.79 -59.29
CA THR A 51 -12.61 -23.34 -59.07
C THR A 51 -13.53 -22.42 -59.89
N LYS A 52 -13.89 -21.25 -59.33
CA LYS A 52 -14.12 -19.99 -60.07
C LYS A 52 -13.13 -18.92 -59.62
N ARG A 53 -12.36 -18.38 -60.58
CA ARG A 53 -11.42 -17.26 -60.43
C ARG A 53 -12.17 -15.93 -60.46
N TYR A 54 -11.81 -15.01 -59.57
CA TYR A 54 -11.79 -13.58 -59.84
C TYR A 54 -10.43 -13.01 -59.44
N SER A 55 -9.98 -12.02 -60.21
CA SER A 55 -8.60 -11.55 -60.34
C SER A 55 -8.14 -10.64 -59.19
N THR A 56 -6.96 -10.95 -58.67
CA THR A 56 -5.86 -10.08 -58.21
C THR A 56 -6.14 -8.58 -57.98
N HIS A 57 -6.10 -8.16 -56.72
CA HIS A 57 -5.39 -6.95 -56.29
C HIS A 57 -4.43 -7.29 -55.15
N ASP A 58 -3.19 -6.83 -55.34
CA ASP A 58 -2.02 -6.94 -54.48
C ASP A 58 -2.30 -6.50 -53.03
N ILE A 59 -2.09 -7.40 -52.06
CA ILE A 59 -1.74 -7.04 -50.67
C ILE A 59 -0.75 -8.09 -50.16
N SER A 60 0.44 -8.18 -50.78
CA SER A 60 1.60 -8.81 -50.15
C SER A 60 2.67 -7.74 -49.92
N SER A 61 2.60 -7.09 -48.75
CA SER A 61 3.72 -6.46 -48.02
C SER A 61 3.18 -5.43 -47.02
N VAL A 62 2.50 -5.90 -45.96
CA VAL A 62 2.52 -5.12 -44.72
C VAL A 62 3.80 -5.53 -44.01
N PRO A 63 4.79 -4.63 -43.82
CA PRO A 63 5.93 -4.96 -42.98
C PRO A 63 5.38 -5.19 -41.56
N GLN A 64 5.54 -6.41 -41.04
CA GLN A 64 5.42 -6.62 -39.60
C GLN A 64 6.41 -5.66 -38.94
N SER A 65 5.88 -4.67 -38.22
CA SER A 65 6.66 -3.86 -37.30
C SER A 65 7.44 -4.80 -36.38
N PRO A 66 8.73 -4.56 -36.12
CA PRO A 66 9.49 -5.44 -35.24
C PRO A 66 8.79 -5.49 -33.88
N GLU A 67 8.35 -6.68 -33.47
CA GLU A 67 7.86 -6.92 -32.12
C GLU A 67 8.99 -6.57 -31.15
N MET A 68 8.74 -5.59 -30.29
CA MET A 68 9.69 -5.22 -29.24
C MET A 68 9.81 -6.37 -28.25
N SER A 69 11.03 -6.71 -27.82
CA SER A 69 11.20 -7.71 -26.78
C SER A 69 10.61 -7.22 -25.45
N ASN A 70 10.22 -8.13 -24.56
CA ASN A 70 9.75 -7.78 -23.21
C ASN A 70 10.72 -6.83 -22.50
N GLU A 71 12.03 -7.02 -22.70
CA GLU A 71 13.10 -6.17 -22.17
C GLU A 71 13.00 -4.72 -22.69
N GLN A 72 12.76 -4.52 -23.98
CA GLN A 72 12.58 -3.18 -24.54
C GLN A 72 11.26 -2.53 -24.10
N VAL A 73 10.21 -3.32 -23.84
CA VAL A 73 8.97 -2.80 -23.26
C VAL A 73 9.21 -2.37 -21.82
N PHE A 74 9.93 -3.15 -21.01
CA PHE A 74 10.31 -2.76 -19.66
C PHE A 74 11.16 -1.49 -19.64
N ASP A 75 12.13 -1.33 -20.55
CA ASP A 75 12.92 -0.10 -20.69
C ASP A 75 12.06 1.13 -21.00
N LEU A 76 11.00 0.96 -21.81
CA LEU A 76 10.04 2.05 -22.07
C LEU A 76 9.14 2.33 -20.87
N MET A 77 8.70 1.29 -20.16
CA MET A 77 7.91 1.44 -18.93
C MET A 77 8.72 2.14 -17.84
N GLU A 78 10.01 1.81 -17.71
CA GLU A 78 10.97 2.49 -16.83
C GLU A 78 11.08 3.97 -17.21
N LYS A 79 11.27 4.27 -18.49
CA LYS A 79 11.33 5.67 -18.96
C LYS A 79 10.03 6.45 -18.74
N GLU A 80 8.86 5.82 -18.91
CA GLU A 80 7.57 6.48 -18.65
C GLU A 80 7.29 6.65 -17.16
N GLN A 81 7.60 5.64 -16.34
CA GLN A 81 7.54 5.76 -14.87
C GLN A 81 8.50 6.86 -14.39
N ASP A 82 9.72 6.91 -14.90
CA ASP A 82 10.69 7.97 -14.60
C ASP A 82 10.14 9.36 -14.98
N LYS A 83 9.46 9.49 -16.13
CA LYS A 83 8.81 10.76 -16.51
C LYS A 83 7.71 11.15 -15.54
N ILE A 84 6.87 10.22 -15.10
CA ILE A 84 5.80 10.46 -14.12
C ILE A 84 6.42 10.87 -12.78
N VAL A 85 7.41 10.12 -12.30
CA VAL A 85 8.14 10.41 -11.06
C VAL A 85 8.79 11.80 -11.12
N VAL A 86 9.48 12.13 -12.22
CA VAL A 86 10.10 13.44 -12.42
C VAL A 86 9.04 14.56 -12.43
N LYS A 87 7.91 14.35 -13.11
CA LYS A 87 6.81 15.32 -13.16
C LYS A 87 6.23 15.58 -11.77
N MET A 88 5.87 14.52 -11.05
CA MET A 88 5.32 14.62 -9.70
C MET A 88 6.31 15.18 -8.69
N THR A 89 7.59 14.83 -8.80
CA THR A 89 8.67 15.41 -8.00
C THR A 89 8.77 16.91 -8.21
N ARG A 90 8.65 17.38 -9.46
CA ARG A 90 8.65 18.81 -9.79
C ARG A 90 7.45 19.52 -9.17
N GLU A 91 6.29 18.90 -9.21
CA GLU A 91 5.05 19.41 -8.60
C GLU A 91 5.17 19.51 -7.07
N ILE A 92 5.68 18.46 -6.41
CA ILE A 92 6.01 18.49 -4.97
C ILE A 92 6.98 19.64 -4.66
N SER A 93 8.04 19.79 -5.46
CA SER A 93 9.03 20.86 -5.26
C SER A 93 8.40 22.25 -5.38
N GLN A 94 7.48 22.44 -6.33
CA GLN A 94 6.74 23.69 -6.48
C GLN A 94 5.84 23.96 -5.26
N LEU A 95 5.04 22.97 -4.84
CA LEU A 95 4.16 23.10 -3.69
C LEU A 95 4.95 23.34 -2.38
N GLN A 96 6.17 22.78 -2.27
CA GLN A 96 7.06 23.04 -1.13
C GLN A 96 7.52 24.50 -1.06
N GLU A 97 7.83 25.13 -2.19
CA GLU A 97 8.18 26.56 -2.20
C GLU A 97 6.95 27.44 -1.94
N GLU A 98 5.76 27.07 -2.42
CA GLU A 98 4.50 27.74 -2.07
C GLU A 98 4.20 27.65 -0.56
N LEU A 99 4.35 26.45 0.03
CA LEU A 99 4.21 26.23 1.46
C LEU A 99 5.20 27.08 2.27
N LYS A 100 6.43 27.23 1.79
CA LYS A 100 7.46 28.07 2.43
C LYS A 100 7.12 29.55 2.35
N ALA A 101 6.60 30.02 1.21
CA ALA A 101 6.14 31.39 1.05
C ALA A 101 4.95 31.70 1.97
N LEU A 102 3.96 30.81 2.04
CA LEU A 102 2.80 30.95 2.93
C LEU A 102 3.18 30.94 4.41
N ARG A 103 4.16 30.12 4.83
CA ARG A 103 4.72 30.18 6.19
C ARG A 103 5.38 31.52 6.49
N ALA A 104 6.14 32.06 5.55
CA ALA A 104 6.76 33.37 5.71
C ALA A 104 5.71 34.48 5.85
N GLN A 105 4.63 34.41 5.07
CA GLN A 105 3.50 35.34 5.15
C GLN A 105 2.73 35.24 6.48
N ALA A 106 2.44 34.02 6.96
CA ALA A 106 1.79 33.82 8.24
C ALA A 106 2.65 34.36 9.40
N ASN A 107 3.97 34.13 9.35
CA ASN A 107 4.91 34.61 10.35
C ASN A 107 5.04 36.14 10.36
N SER A 108 5.10 36.78 9.18
CA SER A 108 5.19 38.25 9.09
C SER A 108 3.91 38.92 9.62
N ARG A 109 2.74 38.33 9.35
CA ARG A 109 1.44 38.80 9.85
C ARG A 109 1.26 38.55 11.35
N SER A 110 1.75 37.43 11.87
CA SER A 110 1.78 37.18 13.33
C SER A 110 2.66 38.22 14.04
N ARG A 111 3.83 38.55 13.47
CA ARG A 111 4.70 39.62 14.00
C ARG A 111 4.02 40.98 13.96
N ARG A 112 3.32 41.31 12.87
CA ARG A 112 2.54 42.55 12.73
C ARG A 112 1.41 42.64 13.77
N SER A 113 0.71 41.54 14.02
CA SER A 113 -0.30 41.45 15.09
C SER A 113 0.32 41.69 16.47
N SER A 114 1.47 41.07 16.78
CA SER A 114 2.17 41.30 18.06
C SER A 114 2.70 42.73 18.21
N SER A 115 3.21 43.36 17.14
CA SER A 115 3.66 44.76 17.18
C SER A 115 2.50 45.75 17.35
N ILE A 116 1.34 45.43 16.78
CA ILE A 116 0.11 46.22 17.01
C ILE A 116 -0.33 46.10 18.47
N SER A 117 -0.22 44.91 19.07
CA SER A 117 -0.55 44.67 20.48
C SER A 117 0.44 45.29 21.47
N SER A 118 1.73 45.43 21.12
CA SER A 118 2.77 45.93 22.03
C SER A 118 2.81 47.45 22.19
N ASN A 119 2.11 48.21 21.33
CA ASN A 119 1.99 49.67 21.44
C ASN A 119 1.04 50.14 22.58
N ALA A 120 0.63 49.24 23.48
CA ALA A 120 -0.32 49.51 24.56
C ALA A 120 0.28 49.49 25.98
N SER A 121 1.61 49.44 26.16
CA SER A 121 2.23 49.39 27.49
C SER A 121 2.85 50.73 27.90
N LEU A 122 2.27 51.35 28.94
CA LEU A 122 2.76 52.55 29.63
C LEU A 122 4.19 52.37 30.16
N GLU A 123 5.07 53.31 29.85
CA GLU A 123 6.26 53.58 30.66
C GLU A 123 5.85 54.32 31.95
N ILE A 124 6.13 53.72 33.11
CA ILE A 124 6.08 54.39 34.41
C ILE A 124 7.52 54.76 34.79
N PRO A 125 7.91 56.05 34.90
CA PRO A 125 9.22 56.43 35.40
C PRO A 125 9.26 56.38 36.94
N ARG A 126 10.36 55.83 37.49
CA ARG A 126 10.70 55.89 38.93
C ARG A 126 11.29 57.28 39.29
N GLY A 127 11.11 57.69 40.56
CA GLY A 127 11.43 59.02 41.16
C GLY A 127 12.88 59.52 41.01
N GLU A 128 13.26 60.74 41.45
CA GLU A 128 12.91 61.47 42.68
C GLU A 128 13.30 63.01 42.55
N PRO A 129 13.40 63.89 43.59
CA PRO A 129 12.56 65.10 43.74
C PRO A 129 13.28 66.48 43.66
N HIS A 130 12.45 67.54 43.75
CA HIS A 130 12.71 68.96 44.07
C HIS A 130 12.55 70.02 42.96
N ALA A 131 11.74 71.03 43.34
CA ALA A 131 11.79 72.47 43.04
C ALA A 131 10.58 73.03 42.29
N ALA A 132 9.99 74.04 42.93
CA ALA A 132 8.80 74.77 42.51
C ALA A 132 9.07 75.63 41.27
N ALA A 133 8.19 75.54 40.27
CA ALA A 133 8.00 76.59 39.28
C ALA A 133 6.59 76.52 38.67
N THR A 134 5.84 77.59 38.88
CA THR A 134 4.55 77.90 38.25
C THR A 134 4.72 78.02 36.73
N ILE A 135 4.12 77.13 35.93
CA ILE A 135 3.89 77.37 34.49
C ILE A 135 2.49 76.91 34.07
N ARG A 136 1.86 77.78 33.29
CA ARG A 136 0.49 77.81 32.78
C ARG A 136 0.00 76.49 32.17
N ARG A 137 -1.27 76.18 32.44
CA ARG A 137 -2.10 75.27 31.65
C ARG A 137 -2.13 75.73 30.18
N SER A 138 -1.53 74.94 29.29
CA SER A 138 -1.99 74.80 27.91
C SER A 138 -2.46 73.35 27.73
N SER A 139 -3.74 73.21 27.42
CA SER A 139 -4.37 71.96 27.02
C SER A 139 -3.80 71.53 25.67
N SER A 140 -2.84 70.61 25.69
CA SER A 140 -2.45 69.81 24.53
C SER A 140 -3.07 68.43 24.68
N SER A 141 -4.04 68.11 23.83
CA SER A 141 -4.65 66.80 23.73
C SER A 141 -3.61 65.78 23.27
N THR A 142 -3.12 64.93 24.17
CA THR A 142 -2.43 63.70 23.79
C THR A 142 -3.48 62.73 23.22
N HIS A 143 -3.58 62.68 21.89
CA HIS A 143 -4.25 61.58 21.21
C HIS A 143 -3.45 60.30 21.44
N THR A 144 -3.93 59.45 22.36
CA THR A 144 -3.57 58.04 22.38
C THR A 144 -4.19 57.38 21.15
N HIS A 145 -3.37 57.11 20.12
CA HIS A 145 -3.75 56.26 19.01
C HIS A 145 -3.96 54.83 19.53
N GLN A 146 -5.17 54.50 19.97
CA GLN A 146 -5.60 53.10 20.07
C GLN A 146 -5.68 52.55 18.65
N VAL A 147 -4.93 51.48 18.37
CA VAL A 147 -5.10 50.76 17.11
C VAL A 147 -6.51 50.15 17.10
N PRO A 148 -7.33 50.35 16.06
CA PRO A 148 -8.71 49.88 16.06
C PRO A 148 -8.79 48.37 16.25
N GLN A 149 -9.59 47.91 17.21
CA GLN A 149 -9.80 46.49 17.51
C GLN A 149 -10.29 45.71 16.27
N ALA A 150 -11.00 46.38 15.36
CA ALA A 150 -11.39 45.84 14.06
C ALA A 150 -10.19 45.41 13.20
N GLN A 151 -9.09 46.19 13.21
CA GLN A 151 -7.90 45.91 12.43
C GLN A 151 -7.11 44.71 12.99
N LEU A 152 -7.13 44.51 14.31
CA LEU A 152 -6.59 43.31 14.96
C LEU A 152 -7.42 42.07 14.65
N HIS A 153 -8.75 42.20 14.64
CA HIS A 153 -9.66 41.10 14.33
C HIS A 153 -9.53 40.64 12.87
N GLU A 154 -9.45 41.58 11.92
CA GLU A 154 -9.24 41.31 10.50
C GLU A 154 -7.92 40.56 10.25
N LEU A 155 -6.82 41.03 10.85
CA LEU A 155 -5.51 40.35 10.78
C LEU A 155 -5.52 38.94 11.40
N ALA A 156 -6.33 38.71 12.44
CA ALA A 156 -6.46 37.40 13.07
C ALA A 156 -7.23 36.42 12.17
N GLN A 157 -8.34 36.87 11.56
CA GLN A 157 -9.11 36.07 10.59
C GLN A 157 -8.27 35.69 9.38
N GLU A 158 -7.50 36.63 8.84
CA GLU A 158 -6.65 36.38 7.68
C GLU A 158 -5.48 35.43 8.01
N ASN A 159 -4.90 35.53 9.21
CA ASN A 159 -3.92 34.56 9.69
C ASN A 159 -4.50 33.15 9.86
N ALA A 160 -5.75 33.03 10.30
CA ALA A 160 -6.42 31.74 10.39
C ALA A 160 -6.66 31.12 9.00
N ALA A 161 -7.06 31.92 8.01
CA ALA A 161 -7.22 31.48 6.63
C ALA A 161 -5.89 30.97 6.03
N LEU A 162 -4.79 31.71 6.22
CA LEU A 162 -3.46 31.28 5.76
C LEU A 162 -3.00 29.98 6.43
N ARG A 163 -3.30 29.77 7.71
CA ARG A 163 -3.00 28.49 8.39
C ARG A 163 -3.77 27.32 7.80
N HIS A 164 -5.05 27.54 7.47
CA HIS A 164 -5.87 26.51 6.83
C HIS A 164 -5.32 26.13 5.45
N GLU A 165 -4.92 27.10 4.64
CA GLU A 165 -4.29 26.88 3.33
C GLU A 165 -2.94 26.16 3.45
N ASN A 166 -2.10 26.54 4.43
CA ASN A 166 -0.86 25.82 4.76
C ASN A 166 -1.12 24.34 5.07
N GLU A 167 -2.18 24.01 5.81
CA GLU A 167 -2.53 22.61 6.11
C GLU A 167 -3.08 21.88 4.88
N ALA A 168 -3.79 22.57 3.97
CA ALA A 168 -4.25 21.99 2.71
C ALA A 168 -3.07 21.59 1.80
N LEU A 169 -2.10 22.49 1.60
CA LEU A 169 -0.90 22.21 0.81
C LEU A 169 -0.04 21.09 1.40
N LYS A 170 0.05 21.00 2.73
CA LYS A 170 0.71 19.84 3.38
C LYS A 170 0.05 18.52 3.02
N ARG A 171 -1.30 18.46 3.03
CA ARG A 171 -2.05 17.26 2.64
C ARG A 171 -1.82 16.92 1.17
N GLU A 172 -1.77 17.91 0.29
CA GLU A 172 -1.53 17.71 -1.13
C GLU A 172 -0.11 17.19 -1.41
N ILE A 173 0.91 17.77 -0.78
CA ILE A 173 2.29 17.25 -0.84
C ILE A 173 2.35 15.82 -0.34
N GLU A 174 1.69 15.49 0.78
CA GLU A 174 1.70 14.14 1.31
C GLU A 174 0.95 13.15 0.42
N SER A 175 -0.13 13.59 -0.22
CA SER A 175 -0.85 12.82 -1.23
C SER A 175 0.01 12.54 -2.46
N LEU A 176 0.71 13.55 -3.00
CA LEU A 176 1.62 13.37 -4.13
C LEU A 176 2.82 12.49 -3.77
N ARG A 177 3.35 12.60 -2.55
CA ARG A 177 4.37 11.67 -2.03
C ARG A 177 3.83 10.25 -1.92
N ALA A 178 2.60 10.07 -1.47
CA ALA A 178 1.96 8.75 -1.44
C ALA A 178 1.82 8.16 -2.84
N GLN A 179 1.45 8.97 -3.83
CA GLN A 179 1.40 8.57 -5.22
C GLN A 179 2.79 8.28 -5.80
N LEU A 180 3.87 8.97 -5.39
CA LEU A 180 5.24 8.63 -5.78
C LEU A 180 5.70 7.30 -5.18
N ARG A 181 5.26 6.99 -3.96
CA ARG A 181 5.51 5.69 -3.31
C ARG A 181 4.77 4.56 -4.02
N ASN A 182 3.63 4.85 -4.64
CA ASN A 182 2.81 3.89 -5.37
C ASN A 182 2.39 4.47 -6.74
N PRO A 183 3.30 4.50 -7.74
CA PRO A 183 3.06 5.17 -9.03
C PRO A 183 2.04 4.48 -9.92
N VAL A 184 1.37 3.44 -9.43
CA VAL A 184 0.39 2.64 -10.18
C VAL A 184 -0.95 3.36 -10.40
N CYS A 185 -1.14 4.59 -9.90
CA CYS A 185 -2.41 5.31 -10.06
C CYS A 185 -2.51 6.32 -11.23
N ILE A 186 -1.51 6.45 -12.11
CA ILE A 186 -1.60 7.42 -13.23
C ILE A 186 -1.12 6.82 -14.56
N TYR A 187 -1.95 5.99 -15.20
CA TYR A 187 -1.90 5.85 -16.66
C TYR A 187 -3.09 6.60 -17.25
N SER A 188 -2.85 7.88 -17.60
CA SER A 188 -3.71 8.65 -18.49
C SER A 188 -3.76 7.95 -19.85
N SER A 189 -4.96 7.83 -20.41
CA SER A 189 -5.33 7.13 -21.64
C SER A 189 -4.79 7.76 -22.94
N SER A 190 -3.55 8.25 -22.93
CA SER A 190 -2.98 9.06 -24.02
C SER A 190 -1.59 8.59 -24.46
N LEU A 191 -1.40 7.28 -24.60
CA LEU A 191 -0.27 6.73 -25.36
C LEU A 191 -0.80 6.13 -26.68
N PRO A 192 -0.33 6.61 -27.84
CA PRO A 192 -0.79 6.12 -29.13
C PRO A 192 -0.21 4.73 -29.42
N HIS A 193 -1.10 3.79 -29.75
CA HIS A 193 -0.86 2.51 -30.42
C HIS A 193 0.54 1.88 -30.22
N TYR A 194 0.73 1.26 -29.06
CA TYR A 194 1.70 0.18 -28.92
C TYR A 194 0.94 -1.12 -28.81
N THR A 195 1.43 -2.16 -29.50
CA THR A 195 1.03 -3.54 -29.23
C THR A 195 1.48 -3.82 -27.79
N THR A 196 0.52 -3.63 -26.89
CA THR A 196 0.66 -3.71 -25.45
C THR A 196 1.19 -5.08 -25.07
N LEU A 197 2.13 -5.15 -24.11
CA LEU A 197 2.07 -6.25 -23.14
C LEU A 197 0.59 -6.30 -22.75
N ALA A 198 -0.14 -7.34 -23.12
CA ALA A 198 -1.58 -7.38 -22.95
C ALA A 198 -1.90 -7.19 -21.45
N VAL A 199 -2.16 -5.95 -21.04
CA VAL A 199 -2.69 -5.65 -19.72
C VAL A 199 -4.12 -6.13 -19.84
N ASP A 200 -4.40 -7.26 -19.20
CA ASP A 200 -5.75 -7.80 -19.17
C ASP A 200 -6.74 -6.73 -18.75
N PRO A 201 -7.98 -6.77 -19.27
CA PRO A 201 -9.02 -5.90 -18.74
C PRO A 201 -9.10 -6.10 -17.22
N PRO A 202 -9.41 -5.02 -16.46
CA PRO A 202 -9.60 -5.13 -15.03
C PRO A 202 -10.62 -6.20 -14.68
N VAL A 203 -10.51 -6.76 -13.48
CA VAL A 203 -11.43 -7.79 -12.97
C VAL A 203 -12.86 -7.27 -13.10
N PRO A 204 -13.74 -7.99 -13.83
CA PRO A 204 -15.14 -7.60 -13.91
C PRO A 204 -15.76 -7.56 -12.51
N PHE A 205 -16.61 -6.57 -12.26
CA PHE A 205 -17.34 -6.50 -11.00
C PHE A 205 -18.29 -7.71 -10.90
N PRO A 206 -18.14 -8.59 -9.90
CA PRO A 206 -18.83 -9.87 -9.92
C PRO A 206 -20.28 -9.74 -9.48
N GLN A 207 -21.17 -10.54 -10.08
CA GLN A 207 -22.61 -10.49 -9.80
C GLN A 207 -22.94 -10.70 -8.31
N TRP A 208 -22.25 -11.61 -7.62
CA TRP A 208 -22.48 -11.84 -6.19
C TRP A 208 -22.22 -10.60 -5.34
N LEU A 209 -21.27 -9.74 -5.75
CA LEU A 209 -20.95 -8.51 -5.04
C LEU A 209 -21.98 -7.43 -5.36
N THR A 210 -22.52 -7.43 -6.60
CA THR A 210 -23.70 -6.61 -6.95
C THR A 210 -24.90 -6.99 -6.10
N ASP A 211 -25.20 -8.28 -5.99
CA ASP A 211 -26.35 -8.76 -5.22
C ASP A 211 -26.20 -8.44 -3.72
N PHE A 212 -24.96 -8.43 -3.22
CA PHE A 212 -24.64 -8.14 -1.82
C PHE A 212 -24.65 -6.65 -1.49
N THR A 213 -24.07 -5.81 -2.35
CA THR A 213 -23.82 -4.37 -2.06
C THR A 213 -24.76 -3.41 -2.78
N GLY A 214 -25.44 -3.86 -3.84
CA GLY A 214 -26.19 -3.01 -4.77
C GLY A 214 -25.32 -2.17 -5.71
N LEU A 215 -23.99 -2.30 -5.65
CA LEU A 215 -23.05 -1.60 -6.53
C LEU A 215 -22.84 -2.38 -7.84
N SER A 216 -22.37 -1.71 -8.89
CA SER A 216 -22.11 -2.34 -10.19
C SER A 216 -20.69 -2.12 -10.70
N GLN A 217 -19.83 -1.54 -9.88
CA GLN A 217 -18.45 -1.21 -10.22
C GLN A 217 -17.57 -1.18 -8.97
N TRP A 218 -16.29 -1.47 -9.13
CA TRP A 218 -15.31 -1.33 -8.06
C TRP A 218 -15.23 0.14 -7.60
N PRO A 219 -15.06 0.40 -6.30
CA PRO A 219 -15.00 1.76 -5.78
C PRO A 219 -13.69 2.45 -6.17
N GLY A 220 -13.65 3.77 -5.97
CA GLY A 220 -12.40 4.54 -6.03
C GLY A 220 -11.49 4.26 -4.83
N LEU A 221 -10.53 5.16 -4.57
CA LEU A 221 -9.55 4.99 -3.49
C LEU A 221 -10.16 5.05 -2.09
N ASP A 222 -11.35 5.63 -1.92
CA ASP A 222 -12.08 5.68 -0.65
C ASP A 222 -13.32 4.81 -0.77
N PRO A 223 -13.21 3.50 -0.45
CA PRO A 223 -14.29 2.57 -0.65
C PRO A 223 -15.40 2.76 0.40
N PRO A 224 -16.68 2.55 0.03
CA PRO A 224 -17.77 2.66 0.98
C PRO A 224 -17.71 1.53 2.01
N TYR A 225 -18.04 1.84 3.25
CA TYR A 225 -18.25 0.83 4.29
C TYR A 225 -19.51 0.03 4.01
N VAL A 226 -19.39 -1.30 4.00
CA VAL A 226 -20.51 -2.22 3.90
C VAL A 226 -20.61 -3.00 5.21
N PRO A 227 -21.73 -2.93 5.94
CA PRO A 227 -21.87 -3.67 7.19
C PRO A 227 -21.73 -5.18 7.01
N LEU A 228 -20.90 -5.80 7.85
CA LEU A 228 -20.72 -7.25 7.93
C LEU A 228 -21.16 -7.73 9.32
N ASP A 229 -22.05 -8.71 9.38
CA ASP A 229 -22.67 -9.19 10.63
C ASP A 229 -21.67 -9.67 11.69
N PHE A 230 -20.47 -10.09 11.29
CA PHE A 230 -19.43 -10.57 12.20
C PHE A 230 -18.53 -9.44 12.74
N ILE A 231 -18.65 -8.21 12.22
CA ILE A 231 -17.91 -7.05 12.71
C ILE A 231 -18.66 -6.45 13.91
N ASN A 232 -17.98 -6.40 15.05
CA ASN A 232 -18.49 -5.86 16.30
C ASN A 232 -17.55 -4.75 16.81
N PHE A 233 -17.95 -3.50 16.61
CA PHE A 233 -17.19 -2.34 17.08
C PHE A 233 -17.13 -2.20 18.60
N ALA A 234 -18.00 -2.86 19.37
CA ALA A 234 -17.89 -2.88 20.83
C ALA A 234 -16.62 -3.61 21.32
N ASN A 235 -16.04 -4.48 20.49
CA ASN A 235 -14.79 -5.18 20.77
C ASN A 235 -13.55 -4.39 20.34
N VAL A 236 -13.72 -3.23 19.70
CA VAL A 236 -12.63 -2.40 19.21
C VAL A 236 -12.21 -1.42 20.32
N PRO A 237 -10.95 -1.47 20.80
CA PRO A 237 -10.49 -0.58 21.86
C PRO A 237 -10.59 0.89 21.47
N ALA A 238 -10.86 1.76 22.44
CA ALA A 238 -10.85 3.20 22.21
C ALA A 238 -9.40 3.72 22.12
N VAL A 239 -8.87 3.83 20.90
CA VAL A 239 -7.59 4.48 20.61
C VAL A 239 -7.84 5.73 19.76
N PRO A 240 -7.34 6.92 20.17
CA PRO A 240 -7.48 8.13 19.37
C PRO A 240 -6.89 7.96 17.98
N GLN A 241 -7.58 8.50 16.96
CA GLN A 241 -7.00 8.59 15.63
C GLN A 241 -5.77 9.50 15.65
N HIS A 242 -4.78 9.16 14.83
CA HIS A 242 -3.62 10.01 14.61
C HIS A 242 -3.19 10.01 13.15
N ALA A 243 -2.50 11.06 12.74
CA ALA A 243 -1.85 11.08 11.43
C ALA A 243 -0.48 10.40 11.52
N GLN A 244 0.01 9.90 10.38
CA GLN A 244 1.30 9.24 10.28
C GLN A 244 2.42 10.10 10.92
N ALA A 245 3.27 9.46 11.73
CA ALA A 245 4.37 10.08 12.47
C ALA A 245 3.97 11.19 13.48
N GLN A 246 2.68 11.36 13.78
CA GLN A 246 2.19 12.30 14.79
C GLN A 246 1.82 11.57 16.09
N CYS A 247 2.85 11.28 16.89
CA CYS A 247 2.73 10.40 18.06
C CYS A 247 2.55 11.13 19.40
N ALA A 248 2.55 12.47 19.40
CA ALA A 248 2.62 13.28 20.62
C ALA A 248 1.40 13.11 21.54
N THR A 249 0.24 12.78 20.98
CA THR A 249 -1.02 12.61 21.71
C THR A 249 -1.36 11.14 21.99
N LEU A 250 -0.50 10.21 21.57
CA LEU A 250 -0.71 8.78 21.76
C LEU A 250 -0.07 8.28 23.04
N PHE A 251 -0.74 7.33 23.67
CA PHE A 251 -0.24 6.59 24.81
C PHE A 251 0.37 5.26 24.37
N ARG A 252 1.37 4.75 25.09
CA ARG A 252 2.07 3.51 24.72
C ARG A 252 1.16 2.27 24.73
N ASP A 253 0.09 2.28 25.51
CA ASP A 253 -0.93 1.24 25.59
C ASP A 253 -1.81 1.15 24.33
N SER A 254 -1.78 2.16 23.44
CA SER A 254 -2.33 2.04 22.08
C SER A 254 -1.64 0.94 21.26
N CYS A 255 -0.43 0.55 21.65
CA CYS A 255 0.46 -0.34 20.93
C CYS A 255 0.60 0.01 19.43
N SER A 256 0.75 1.30 19.12
CA SER A 256 1.07 1.73 17.75
C SER A 256 2.49 1.32 17.35
N PHE A 257 2.63 0.60 16.23
CA PHE A 257 3.94 0.24 15.69
C PHE A 257 4.67 1.46 15.10
N ASP A 258 3.99 2.30 14.31
CA ASP A 258 4.59 3.49 13.72
C ASP A 258 5.13 4.49 14.76
N CYS A 259 4.54 4.55 15.95
CA CYS A 259 4.97 5.45 17.02
C CYS A 259 5.94 4.83 18.02
N PHE A 260 5.74 3.56 18.38
CA PHE A 260 6.45 2.95 19.50
C PHE A 260 7.18 1.66 19.15
N ASN A 261 7.18 1.24 17.88
CA ASN A 261 7.59 -0.10 17.44
C ASN A 261 6.91 -1.20 18.26
N CYS A 262 5.69 -0.96 18.74
CA CYS A 262 4.97 -1.91 19.57
C CYS A 262 4.44 -3.06 18.71
N ILE A 263 4.78 -4.27 19.13
CA ILE A 263 4.32 -5.53 18.54
C ILE A 263 3.34 -6.20 19.50
N SER A 264 2.28 -6.78 18.95
CA SER A 264 1.35 -7.64 19.70
C SER A 264 1.83 -9.09 19.67
N PHE A 265 1.26 -9.93 20.53
CA PHE A 265 1.69 -11.31 20.72
C PHE A 265 1.51 -12.20 19.47
N ASP A 266 0.62 -11.81 18.57
CA ASP A 266 0.26 -12.50 17.34
C ASP A 266 0.74 -11.77 16.07
N ASP A 267 1.52 -10.69 16.21
CA ASP A 267 2.16 -10.05 15.06
C ASP A 267 3.39 -10.85 14.61
N VAL A 268 3.51 -11.05 13.30
CA VAL A 268 4.74 -11.59 12.71
C VAL A 268 5.69 -10.43 12.43
N TYR A 269 6.73 -10.25 13.24
CA TYR A 269 7.69 -9.15 13.07
C TYR A 269 9.11 -9.59 12.69
N THR A 270 9.39 -10.89 12.75
CA THR A 270 10.69 -11.47 12.39
C THR A 270 10.51 -12.90 11.89
N CYS A 271 11.60 -13.52 11.42
CA CYS A 271 11.59 -14.86 10.88
C CYS A 271 12.86 -15.63 11.31
N PRO A 272 12.76 -16.93 11.67
CA PRO A 272 13.91 -17.75 12.07
C PRO A 272 14.90 -18.03 10.93
N GLN A 273 14.56 -17.62 9.72
CA GLN A 273 15.42 -17.56 8.55
C GLN A 273 15.11 -16.26 7.79
N LEU A 274 15.93 -15.83 6.85
CA LEU A 274 15.62 -14.67 6.03
C LEU A 274 14.31 -14.85 5.25
N SER A 275 13.49 -13.81 5.21
CA SER A 275 12.26 -13.74 4.42
C SER A 275 12.18 -12.40 3.71
N GLN A 276 12.36 -12.41 2.39
CA GLN A 276 12.15 -11.24 1.54
C GLN A 276 10.66 -11.08 1.23
N THR A 277 10.10 -9.90 1.50
CA THR A 277 8.69 -9.61 1.29
C THR A 277 8.48 -8.32 0.50
N PHE A 278 7.38 -8.24 -0.25
CA PHE A 278 7.14 -7.18 -1.23
C PHE A 278 5.78 -6.52 -1.06
N ASP A 279 5.76 -5.20 -0.99
CA ASP A 279 4.55 -4.39 -0.83
C ASP A 279 4.18 -3.62 -2.11
N ASP A 280 2.93 -3.16 -2.14
CA ASP A 280 2.33 -2.25 -3.12
C ASP A 280 1.99 -2.84 -4.49
N GLY A 281 2.46 -4.05 -4.81
CA GLY A 281 2.03 -4.77 -6.01
C GLY A 281 0.55 -5.22 -6.00
N PRO A 282 0.12 -6.01 -6.99
CA PRO A 282 0.87 -6.32 -8.21
C PRO A 282 1.02 -5.08 -9.10
N SER A 283 2.13 -5.03 -9.84
CA SER A 283 2.37 -4.03 -10.87
C SER A 283 2.94 -4.72 -12.10
N PRO A 284 3.01 -4.05 -13.26
CA PRO A 284 3.76 -4.57 -14.39
C PRO A 284 5.22 -4.90 -14.07
N ALA A 285 5.86 -4.22 -13.10
CA ALA A 285 7.23 -4.52 -12.69
C ALA A 285 7.33 -5.84 -11.91
N THR A 286 6.26 -6.26 -11.21
CA THR A 286 6.22 -7.51 -10.43
C THR A 286 6.61 -8.72 -11.28
N ILE A 287 6.28 -8.77 -12.57
CA ILE A 287 6.60 -9.92 -13.41
C ILE A 287 8.12 -10.14 -13.54
N LYS A 288 8.89 -9.05 -13.67
CA LYS A 288 10.35 -9.11 -13.73
C LYS A 288 10.91 -9.65 -12.42
N LEU A 289 10.34 -9.24 -11.29
CA LEU A 289 10.72 -9.77 -9.98
C LEU A 289 10.45 -11.28 -9.92
N LEU A 290 9.25 -11.73 -10.29
CA LEU A 290 8.86 -13.14 -10.28
C LEU A 290 9.78 -14.02 -11.15
N ASP A 291 10.33 -13.49 -12.24
CA ASP A 291 11.26 -14.20 -13.12
C ASP A 291 12.67 -14.39 -12.51
N HIS A 292 13.01 -13.61 -11.48
CA HIS A 292 14.36 -13.57 -10.90
C HIS A 292 14.43 -14.07 -9.44
N LEU A 293 13.29 -14.28 -8.78
CA LEU A 293 13.27 -14.82 -7.42
C LEU A 293 13.77 -16.26 -7.38
N SER A 294 14.79 -16.51 -6.57
CA SER A 294 15.36 -17.85 -6.35
C SER A 294 14.57 -18.73 -5.37
N SER A 295 13.58 -18.16 -4.66
CA SER A 295 12.79 -18.83 -3.63
C SER A 295 11.37 -18.23 -3.55
N LYS A 296 10.47 -18.88 -2.81
CA LYS A 296 9.11 -18.37 -2.62
C LYS A 296 9.13 -17.23 -1.59
N SER A 297 8.70 -16.05 -2.03
CA SER A 297 8.49 -14.86 -1.19
C SER A 297 7.02 -14.65 -0.79
N THR A 298 6.79 -13.62 0.01
CA THR A 298 5.43 -13.13 0.36
C THR A 298 5.21 -11.72 -0.19
N PHE A 299 4.09 -11.51 -0.87
CA PHE A 299 3.65 -10.26 -1.48
C PHE A 299 2.45 -9.73 -0.72
N PHE A 300 2.39 -8.44 -0.41
CA PHE A 300 1.22 -7.80 0.18
C PHE A 300 0.66 -6.80 -0.81
N THR A 301 -0.49 -7.17 -1.37
CA THR A 301 -1.01 -6.51 -2.55
C THR A 301 -2.13 -5.54 -2.22
N LEU A 302 -2.20 -4.44 -2.97
CA LEU A 302 -3.29 -3.48 -2.89
C LEU A 302 -4.50 -3.98 -3.65
N GLY A 303 -5.69 -3.88 -3.06
CA GLY A 303 -6.93 -4.34 -3.69
C GLY A 303 -7.20 -3.67 -5.05
N VAL A 304 -6.94 -2.37 -5.17
CA VAL A 304 -7.04 -1.65 -6.46
C VAL A 304 -6.13 -2.27 -7.53
N ASN A 305 -4.92 -2.68 -7.14
CA ASN A 305 -3.94 -3.27 -8.05
C ASN A 305 -4.29 -4.72 -8.40
N VAL A 306 -4.88 -5.48 -7.47
CA VAL A 306 -5.43 -6.81 -7.74
C VAL A 306 -6.53 -6.76 -8.81
N VAL A 307 -7.39 -5.74 -8.77
CA VAL A 307 -8.42 -5.50 -9.80
C VAL A 307 -7.78 -5.09 -11.12
N GLN A 308 -6.77 -4.22 -11.08
CA GLN A 308 -6.14 -3.64 -12.26
C GLN A 308 -5.20 -4.60 -13.01
N TYR A 309 -4.50 -5.51 -12.32
CA TYR A 309 -3.51 -6.44 -12.89
C TYR A 309 -3.80 -7.90 -12.53
N PRO A 310 -4.96 -8.45 -12.94
CA PRO A 310 -5.40 -9.77 -12.52
C PRO A 310 -4.49 -10.92 -12.97
N SER A 311 -3.91 -10.88 -14.17
CA SER A 311 -2.95 -11.92 -14.60
C SER A 311 -1.68 -11.91 -13.78
N ILE A 312 -1.13 -10.75 -13.47
CA ILE A 312 0.08 -10.64 -12.66
C ILE A 312 -0.19 -11.19 -11.26
N TYR A 313 -1.33 -10.81 -10.66
CA TYR A 313 -1.78 -11.38 -9.41
C TYR A 313 -1.86 -12.92 -9.44
N ARG A 314 -2.52 -13.48 -10.48
CA ARG A 314 -2.60 -14.93 -10.65
C ARG A 314 -1.23 -15.57 -10.83
N GLN A 315 -0.30 -14.93 -11.53
CA GLN A 315 1.07 -15.44 -11.67
C GLN A 315 1.82 -15.48 -10.33
N ILE A 316 1.61 -14.52 -9.42
CA ILE A 316 2.17 -14.60 -8.06
C ILE A 316 1.69 -15.90 -7.39
N VAL A 317 0.37 -16.16 -7.43
CA VAL A 317 -0.26 -17.34 -6.82
C VAL A 317 0.14 -18.65 -7.51
N GLU A 318 0.10 -18.71 -8.83
CA GLU A 318 0.42 -19.90 -9.64
C GLU A 318 1.88 -20.31 -9.51
N ARG A 319 2.78 -19.34 -9.37
CA ARG A 319 4.19 -19.58 -9.04
C ARG A 319 4.38 -19.96 -7.56
N GLY A 320 3.32 -20.12 -6.78
CA GLY A 320 3.39 -20.63 -5.40
C GLY A 320 3.95 -19.63 -4.38
N HIS A 321 3.93 -18.33 -4.69
CA HIS A 321 4.21 -17.30 -3.71
C HIS A 321 3.01 -17.11 -2.78
N ILE A 322 3.27 -16.48 -1.64
CA ILE A 322 2.25 -16.12 -0.66
C ILE A 322 1.80 -14.69 -0.96
N VAL A 323 0.51 -14.46 -0.99
CA VAL A 323 -0.16 -13.16 -1.08
C VAL A 323 -0.93 -12.81 0.20
N GLY A 324 -0.61 -11.69 0.81
CA GLY A 324 -1.39 -11.03 1.86
C GLY A 324 -2.08 -9.77 1.33
N SER A 325 -2.97 -9.20 2.13
CA SER A 325 -3.57 -7.90 1.82
C SER A 325 -2.69 -6.77 2.34
N HIS A 326 -2.64 -5.68 1.58
CA HIS A 326 -2.03 -4.41 1.98
C HIS A 326 -3.05 -3.26 2.02
N THR A 327 -4.31 -3.56 2.36
CA THR A 327 -5.51 -2.70 2.20
C THR A 327 -6.03 -2.61 0.76
N TRP A 328 -7.10 -1.84 0.56
CA TRP A 328 -7.66 -1.54 -0.74
C TRP A 328 -6.77 -0.55 -1.49
N SER A 329 -6.41 0.58 -0.85
CA SER A 329 -5.80 1.73 -1.52
C SER A 329 -4.64 2.39 -0.76
N HIS A 330 -3.98 1.66 0.14
CA HIS A 330 -2.79 2.09 0.88
C HIS A 330 -3.06 3.23 1.89
N LYS A 331 -4.25 3.28 2.50
CA LYS A 331 -4.54 4.32 3.51
C LYS A 331 -3.85 4.03 4.85
N PHE A 332 -3.43 5.10 5.54
CA PHE A 332 -2.91 5.00 6.90
C PHE A 332 -4.03 4.72 7.90
N LEU A 333 -4.18 3.44 8.28
CA LEU A 333 -5.32 2.95 9.04
C LEU A 333 -5.55 3.64 10.41
N PRO A 334 -4.53 3.99 11.21
CA PRO A 334 -4.77 4.66 12.49
C PRO A 334 -5.39 6.06 12.37
N GLY A 335 -5.29 6.67 11.18
CA GLY A 335 -5.95 7.95 10.89
C GLY A 335 -7.42 7.84 10.50
N LEU A 336 -7.94 6.62 10.34
CA LEU A 336 -9.28 6.36 9.84
C LEU A 336 -10.28 6.03 10.96
N SER A 337 -11.57 6.16 10.68
CA SER A 337 -12.65 5.60 11.51
C SER A 337 -12.63 4.07 11.47
N ASN A 338 -13.33 3.42 12.40
CA ASN A 338 -13.39 1.95 12.40
C ASN A 338 -14.07 1.40 11.13
N GLU A 339 -15.09 2.10 10.66
CA GLU A 339 -15.82 1.82 9.43
C GLU A 339 -14.92 1.94 8.20
N GLU A 340 -14.12 3.00 8.11
CA GLU A 340 -13.16 3.18 7.01
C GLU A 340 -12.03 2.14 7.05
N ILE A 341 -11.57 1.73 8.24
CA ILE A 341 -10.60 0.62 8.37
C ILE A 341 -11.22 -0.68 7.83
N VAL A 342 -12.46 -0.98 8.22
CA VAL A 342 -13.19 -2.16 7.73
C VAL A 342 -13.35 -2.11 6.22
N ALA A 343 -13.76 -0.96 5.66
CA ALA A 343 -13.90 -0.76 4.22
C ALA A 343 -12.58 -1.03 3.47
N GLN A 344 -11.45 -0.54 3.98
CA GLN A 344 -10.14 -0.79 3.39
C GLN A 344 -9.76 -2.27 3.37
N ILE A 345 -10.17 -3.05 4.38
CA ILE A 345 -9.86 -4.47 4.49
C ILE A 345 -10.81 -5.32 3.64
N GLU A 346 -12.12 -5.10 3.75
CA GLU A 346 -13.14 -5.94 3.10
C GLU A 346 -13.10 -5.84 1.57
N TRP A 347 -12.90 -4.65 1.02
CA TRP A 347 -12.79 -4.46 -0.43
C TRP A 347 -11.53 -5.10 -1.00
N SER A 348 -10.42 -5.07 -0.25
CA SER A 348 -9.20 -5.81 -0.58
C SER A 348 -9.47 -7.32 -0.62
N ILE A 349 -10.15 -7.86 0.40
CA ILE A 349 -10.54 -9.27 0.47
C ILE A 349 -11.43 -9.67 -0.72
N TRP A 350 -12.44 -8.86 -1.06
CA TRP A 350 -13.34 -9.16 -2.17
C TRP A 350 -12.66 -9.15 -3.53
N ALA A 351 -11.73 -8.23 -3.76
CA ALA A 351 -10.90 -8.23 -4.96
C ALA A 351 -10.03 -9.49 -5.03
N MET A 352 -9.35 -9.86 -3.95
CA MET A 352 -8.55 -11.08 -3.89
C MET A 352 -9.39 -12.34 -4.13
N ASN A 353 -10.61 -12.40 -3.59
CA ASN A 353 -11.54 -13.49 -3.83
C ASN A 353 -12.04 -13.54 -5.28
N ALA A 354 -12.43 -12.40 -5.85
CA ALA A 354 -12.90 -12.32 -7.23
C ALA A 354 -11.81 -12.66 -8.26
N THR A 355 -10.54 -12.37 -7.95
CA THR A 355 -9.41 -12.57 -8.87
C THR A 355 -8.75 -13.93 -8.73
N GLY A 356 -8.54 -14.39 -7.49
CA GLY A 356 -7.77 -15.60 -7.16
C GLY A 356 -8.54 -16.68 -6.43
N GLY A 357 -9.82 -16.47 -6.11
CA GLY A 357 -10.65 -17.46 -5.42
C GLY A 357 -10.21 -17.76 -3.98
N HIS A 358 -9.62 -16.76 -3.30
CA HIS A 358 -9.15 -16.92 -1.93
C HIS A 358 -9.36 -15.68 -1.06
N ILE A 359 -9.35 -15.91 0.26
CA ILE A 359 -9.32 -14.85 1.28
C ILE A 359 -7.92 -14.83 1.94
N PRO A 360 -7.27 -13.67 2.06
CA PRO A 360 -5.97 -13.54 2.72
C PRO A 360 -6.06 -13.83 4.23
N LYS A 361 -5.00 -14.45 4.77
CA LYS A 361 -4.75 -14.58 6.22
C LYS A 361 -3.70 -13.63 6.75
N TRP A 362 -2.86 -13.12 5.85
CA TRP A 362 -1.77 -12.20 6.18
C TRP A 362 -2.14 -10.79 5.76
N PHE A 363 -1.81 -9.84 6.62
CA PHE A 363 -2.03 -8.42 6.39
C PHE A 363 -0.76 -7.65 6.71
N ARG A 364 -0.33 -6.78 5.80
CA ARG A 364 0.72 -5.81 6.06
C ARG A 364 0.07 -4.43 6.20
N PRO A 365 0.26 -3.72 7.32
CA PRO A 365 -0.30 -2.37 7.46
C PRO A 365 0.52 -1.37 6.63
N PRO A 366 -0.11 -0.57 5.73
CA PRO A 366 0.54 0.56 5.10
C PRO A 366 1.27 1.43 6.11
N TYR A 367 2.50 1.82 5.77
CA TYR A 367 3.37 2.66 6.62
C TYR A 367 3.76 2.06 7.98
N GLY A 368 3.48 0.77 8.24
CA GLY A 368 3.56 0.21 9.59
C GLY A 368 2.46 0.75 10.52
N GLY A 369 1.44 1.40 9.97
CA GLY A 369 0.34 2.01 10.71
C GLY A 369 -0.61 0.96 11.28
N VAL A 370 -0.27 0.40 12.43
CA VAL A 370 -1.09 -0.56 13.15
C VAL A 370 -1.09 -0.25 14.65
N ASP A 371 -2.29 -0.08 15.21
CA ASP A 371 -2.55 0.09 16.64
C ASP A 371 -3.50 -1.01 17.14
N ASN A 372 -3.95 -0.92 18.39
CA ASN A 372 -4.90 -1.88 18.96
C ASN A 372 -6.28 -1.87 18.29
N ARG A 373 -6.72 -0.76 17.66
CA ARG A 373 -7.96 -0.73 16.89
C ARG A 373 -7.83 -1.57 15.62
N VAL A 374 -6.78 -1.30 14.86
CA VAL A 374 -6.48 -2.02 13.61
C VAL A 374 -6.34 -3.52 13.88
N ARG A 375 -5.58 -3.93 14.90
CA ARG A 375 -5.43 -5.35 15.25
C ARG A 375 -6.75 -6.00 15.68
N SER A 376 -7.58 -5.30 16.45
CA SER A 376 -8.89 -5.82 16.85
C SER A 376 -9.78 -6.07 15.63
N ILE A 377 -9.76 -5.19 14.64
CA ILE A 377 -10.51 -5.38 13.38
C ILE A 377 -9.92 -6.53 12.54
N LEU A 378 -8.59 -6.58 12.35
CA LEU A 378 -7.93 -7.66 11.61
C LEU A 378 -8.26 -9.05 12.17
N ARG A 379 -8.28 -9.20 13.50
CA ARG A 379 -8.64 -10.47 14.17
C ARG A 379 -10.08 -10.90 13.88
N GLN A 380 -11.01 -9.96 13.69
CA GLN A 380 -12.40 -10.28 13.32
C GLN A 380 -12.51 -10.81 11.88
N PHE A 381 -11.60 -10.38 10.99
CA PHE A 381 -11.42 -11.01 9.67
C PHE A 381 -10.60 -12.32 9.72
N GLY A 382 -10.09 -12.70 10.90
CA GLY A 382 -9.21 -13.85 11.08
C GLY A 382 -7.87 -13.70 10.37
N MET A 383 -7.37 -12.46 10.29
CA MET A 383 -6.09 -12.08 9.70
C MET A 383 -5.06 -11.73 10.79
N GLN A 384 -3.78 -11.88 10.46
CA GLN A 384 -2.65 -11.52 11.32
C GLN A 384 -1.81 -10.43 10.66
N SER A 385 -1.30 -9.50 11.48
CA SER A 385 -0.41 -8.45 11.02
C SER A 385 1.00 -9.00 10.81
N VAL A 386 1.60 -8.60 9.69
CA VAL A 386 2.99 -8.90 9.33
C VAL A 386 3.72 -7.58 9.23
N LEU A 387 4.68 -7.39 10.13
CA LEU A 387 5.60 -6.27 10.21
C LEU A 387 6.96 -6.71 9.67
N TRP A 388 8.02 -6.01 10.03
CA TRP A 388 9.39 -6.31 9.64
C TRP A 388 10.36 -5.94 10.75
N ASN A 389 11.53 -6.57 10.75
CA ASN A 389 12.66 -6.16 11.60
C ASN A 389 13.85 -5.64 10.76
N PHE A 390 13.66 -5.51 9.45
CA PHE A 390 14.59 -4.81 8.56
C PHE A 390 13.85 -4.13 7.41
N ASP A 391 14.06 -2.82 7.29
CA ASP A 391 13.58 -1.99 6.18
C ASP A 391 14.77 -1.67 5.26
N THR A 392 14.65 -1.99 3.97
CA THR A 392 15.68 -1.66 2.97
C THR A 392 15.74 -0.16 2.69
N PHE A 393 14.64 0.56 2.93
CA PHE A 393 14.38 1.91 2.47
C PHE A 393 14.56 2.07 0.95
N ASP A 394 14.25 1.03 0.17
CA ASP A 394 14.27 1.04 -1.30
C ASP A 394 13.40 2.15 -1.90
N TRP A 395 12.23 2.41 -1.33
CA TRP A 395 11.31 3.48 -1.73
C TRP A 395 11.94 4.88 -1.68
N LYS A 396 12.97 5.10 -0.85
CA LYS A 396 13.68 6.40 -0.80
C LYS A 396 14.46 6.70 -2.08
N LEU A 397 14.71 5.70 -2.93
CA LEU A 397 15.31 5.92 -4.24
C LEU A 397 14.38 6.71 -5.17
N LEU A 398 13.07 6.64 -4.93
CA LEU A 398 12.04 7.24 -5.79
C LEU A 398 11.82 8.72 -5.52
N ASP A 399 12.23 9.22 -4.34
CA ASP A 399 12.05 10.62 -3.94
C ASP A 399 13.44 11.27 -3.73
N PRO A 400 13.82 12.24 -4.59
CA PRO A 400 15.13 12.89 -4.50
C PRO A 400 15.31 13.76 -3.26
N ALA A 401 14.26 13.98 -2.46
CA ALA A 401 14.42 14.59 -1.13
C ALA A 401 15.22 13.71 -0.17
N TYR A 402 15.34 12.40 -0.45
CA TYR A 402 16.16 11.48 0.32
C TYR A 402 17.52 11.24 -0.35
N SER A 403 18.58 11.27 0.46
CA SER A 403 19.88 10.72 0.07
C SER A 403 19.88 9.23 0.42
N ARG A 404 19.45 8.40 -0.53
CA ARG A 404 19.58 6.94 -0.46
C ARG A 404 20.20 6.45 -1.76
N ASP A 405 21.21 5.60 -1.67
CA ASP A 405 21.88 5.00 -2.83
C ASP A 405 21.74 3.46 -2.83
N GLU A 406 21.76 2.88 -4.02
CA GLU A 406 21.60 1.43 -4.22
C GLU A 406 22.69 0.62 -3.51
N LYS A 407 23.95 1.09 -3.54
CA LYS A 407 25.06 0.41 -2.87
C LYS A 407 24.92 0.44 -1.35
N GLU A 408 24.31 1.48 -0.80
CA GLU A 408 24.01 1.53 0.62
C GLU A 408 22.97 0.50 1.01
N ILE A 409 21.92 0.31 0.20
CA ILE A 409 20.93 -0.76 0.40
C ILE A 409 21.63 -2.12 0.43
N TYR A 410 22.44 -2.43 -0.57
CA TYR A 410 23.16 -3.72 -0.65
C TYR A 410 24.09 -3.94 0.54
N ARG A 411 24.82 -2.90 0.96
CA ARG A 411 25.69 -2.92 2.13
C ARG A 411 24.89 -3.19 3.40
N ASP A 412 23.77 -2.49 3.58
CA ASP A 412 22.98 -2.55 4.81
C ASP A 412 22.27 -3.92 4.92
N VAL A 413 21.75 -4.45 3.82
CA VAL A 413 21.20 -5.83 3.73
C VAL A 413 22.27 -6.86 4.08
N THR A 414 23.48 -6.72 3.52
CA THR A 414 24.61 -7.62 3.80
C THR A 414 24.97 -7.61 5.29
N LYS A 415 25.06 -6.41 5.88
CA LYS A 415 25.33 -6.23 7.31
C LYS A 415 24.23 -6.85 8.18
N PHE A 416 22.96 -6.62 7.83
CA PHE A 416 21.83 -7.20 8.54
C PHE A 416 21.86 -8.73 8.52
N ARG A 417 22.02 -9.32 7.34
CA ARG A 417 22.14 -10.78 7.16
C ARG A 417 23.24 -11.37 8.05
N GLN A 418 24.41 -10.73 8.09
CA GLN A 418 25.56 -11.19 8.88
C GLN A 418 25.32 -11.02 10.39
N ALA A 419 24.84 -9.85 10.82
CA ALA A 419 24.62 -9.53 12.22
C ALA A 419 23.49 -10.39 12.84
N ASN A 420 22.48 -10.75 12.05
CA ASN A 420 21.32 -11.51 12.51
C ASN A 420 21.39 -13.01 12.20
N ASN A 421 22.56 -13.54 11.86
CA ASN A 421 22.77 -14.97 11.61
C ASN A 421 21.77 -15.57 10.59
N ASN A 422 21.52 -14.86 9.48
CA ASN A 422 20.53 -15.21 8.45
C ASN A 422 19.09 -15.35 8.98
N GLN A 423 18.70 -14.52 9.95
CA GLN A 423 17.33 -14.43 10.46
C GLN A 423 16.75 -13.04 10.20
N GLY A 424 15.46 -12.97 9.90
CA GLY A 424 14.77 -11.69 9.76
C GLY A 424 13.74 -11.66 8.63
N LEU A 425 12.85 -10.69 8.74
CA LEU A 425 11.80 -10.40 7.79
C LEU A 425 12.07 -9.01 7.20
N ILE A 426 12.25 -8.98 5.89
CA ILE A 426 12.74 -7.83 5.11
C ILE A 426 11.57 -7.18 4.37
N LEU A 427 11.48 -5.86 4.47
CA LEU A 427 10.54 -5.01 3.74
C LEU A 427 11.17 -4.42 2.48
N GLU A 428 10.52 -4.67 1.34
CA GLU A 428 10.80 -4.11 0.01
C GLU A 428 9.48 -3.88 -0.75
N HIS A 429 9.52 -3.21 -1.90
CA HIS A 429 8.33 -2.83 -2.66
C HIS A 429 8.44 -3.26 -4.14
N ASP A 430 7.37 -3.84 -4.70
CA ASP A 430 7.35 -4.33 -6.09
C ASP A 430 6.42 -3.52 -7.02
N ALA A 431 5.98 -2.33 -6.59
CA ALA A 431 5.15 -1.43 -7.40
C ALA A 431 5.91 -0.75 -8.58
N VAL A 432 7.24 -0.63 -8.48
CA VAL A 432 8.04 0.19 -9.42
C VAL A 432 9.26 -0.59 -9.89
N ILE A 433 9.63 -0.41 -11.16
CA ILE A 433 10.76 -1.15 -11.75
C ILE A 433 12.08 -0.90 -11.03
N ARG A 434 12.30 0.32 -10.52
CA ARG A 434 13.53 0.67 -9.82
C ARG A 434 13.69 -0.09 -8.51
N THR A 435 12.64 -0.20 -7.70
CA THR A 435 12.68 -1.01 -6.46
C THR A 435 12.73 -2.50 -6.78
N VAL A 436 12.09 -2.97 -7.85
CA VAL A 436 12.23 -4.35 -8.34
C VAL A 436 13.68 -4.69 -8.72
N ASN A 437 14.40 -3.79 -9.39
CA ASN A 437 15.80 -4.00 -9.73
C ASN A 437 16.66 -4.16 -8.46
N ILE A 438 16.40 -3.35 -7.42
CA ILE A 438 17.04 -3.52 -6.11
C ILE A 438 16.70 -4.87 -5.50
N ALA A 439 15.42 -5.25 -5.50
CA ALA A 439 14.95 -6.50 -4.93
C ALA A 439 15.61 -7.73 -5.55
N ILE A 440 15.90 -7.70 -6.85
CA ILE A 440 16.60 -8.77 -7.55
C ILE A 440 18.05 -8.90 -7.04
N GLU A 441 18.77 -7.80 -6.87
CA GLU A 441 20.13 -7.82 -6.31
C GLU A 441 20.12 -8.22 -4.82
N VAL A 442 19.15 -7.74 -4.05
CA VAL A 442 18.93 -8.15 -2.67
C VAL A 442 18.67 -9.66 -2.59
N ASN A 443 17.86 -10.23 -3.48
CA ASN A 443 17.61 -11.67 -3.52
C ASN A 443 18.91 -12.48 -3.68
N LYS A 444 19.85 -12.00 -4.52
CA LYS A 444 21.18 -12.62 -4.68
C LYS A 444 22.02 -12.53 -3.41
N ILE A 445 21.97 -11.40 -2.69
CA ILE A 445 22.67 -11.21 -1.41
C ILE A 445 22.11 -12.13 -0.33
N LEU A 446 20.79 -12.29 -0.25
CA LEU A 446 20.13 -13.15 0.74
C LEU A 446 20.32 -14.64 0.43
N GLY A 447 20.40 -15.00 -0.86
CA GLY A 447 20.53 -16.38 -1.32
C GLY A 447 19.21 -17.16 -1.30
N PRO A 448 19.22 -18.44 -1.67
CA PRO A 448 17.99 -19.22 -1.87
C PRO A 448 17.36 -19.76 -0.57
N SER A 449 18.09 -19.73 0.55
CA SER A 449 17.61 -20.22 1.84
C SER A 449 16.74 -19.17 2.52
N GLN A 450 15.54 -18.99 1.99
CA GLN A 450 14.55 -18.05 2.51
C GLN A 450 13.23 -18.74 2.81
N LEU A 451 12.46 -18.17 3.73
CA LEU A 451 11.12 -18.63 4.08
C LEU A 451 10.06 -17.63 3.64
N THR A 452 8.88 -18.13 3.35
CA THR A 452 7.66 -17.31 3.30
C THR A 452 7.19 -16.98 4.72
N VAL A 453 6.39 -15.93 4.87
CA VAL A 453 5.81 -15.53 6.16
C VAL A 453 5.12 -16.69 6.91
N PRO A 454 4.22 -17.48 6.30
CA PRO A 454 3.63 -18.63 6.99
C PRO A 454 4.66 -19.65 7.49
N GLN A 455 5.75 -19.89 6.74
CA GLN A 455 6.81 -20.80 7.17
C GLN A 455 7.61 -20.25 8.36
N CYS A 456 7.72 -18.92 8.49
CA CYS A 456 8.39 -18.28 9.63
C CYS A 456 7.73 -18.62 10.98
N VAL A 457 6.42 -18.87 10.99
CA VAL A 457 5.62 -19.07 12.22
C VAL A 457 4.97 -20.44 12.33
N GLY A 458 5.46 -21.43 11.57
CA GLY A 458 5.01 -22.82 11.71
C GLY A 458 3.68 -23.15 11.01
N GLY A 459 3.25 -22.33 10.05
CA GLY A 459 2.16 -22.64 9.13
C GLY A 459 0.77 -22.57 9.74
N ILE A 460 0.16 -21.38 9.76
CA ILE A 460 -1.30 -21.31 9.71
C ILE A 460 -1.75 -21.59 8.28
N ASP A 461 -2.81 -22.37 8.13
CA ASP A 461 -3.38 -22.75 6.83
C ASP A 461 -3.67 -21.48 6.00
N TYR A 462 -2.87 -21.28 4.95
CA TYR A 462 -2.60 -19.96 4.38
C TYR A 462 -3.73 -19.46 3.46
N ILE A 463 -4.51 -20.37 2.89
CA ILE A 463 -5.64 -20.03 2.03
C ILE A 463 -6.85 -20.86 2.46
N LYS A 464 -7.91 -20.20 2.93
CA LYS A 464 -9.24 -20.82 2.89
C LYS A 464 -9.71 -20.79 1.43
N ARG A 465 -9.53 -21.89 0.71
CA ARG A 465 -10.08 -22.05 -0.65
C ARG A 465 -11.57 -22.33 -0.52
N PHE A 466 -12.39 -21.62 -1.27
CA PHE A 466 -13.77 -22.02 -1.49
C PHE A 466 -13.80 -22.90 -2.74
N ASN A 467 -14.25 -24.15 -2.58
CA ASN A 467 -14.44 -25.08 -3.69
C ASN A 467 -15.68 -24.70 -4.50
#